data_AF-A0A920H231-F1
#
_entry.id   AF-A0A920H231-F1
#
_cell.length_a   1.000
_cell.length_b   1.000
_cell.length_c   1.000
_cell.angle_alpha   90.00
_cell.angle_beta   90.00
_cell.angle_gamma   90.00
#
_symmetry.space_group_name_H-M   'P 1'
#
loop_
_entity.id
_entity.type
_entity.pdbx_description
1 polymer ?
#
loop_
_entity_poly.entity_id
_entity_poly.type
_entity_poly.pdbx_seq_one_letter_code
_entity_poly.pdbx_strand_id
1 'polypeptide(L)'
;MKKSSFFKSGSGSRKAFVSSFQNEKELKEIHQDNNTSSVKNEIFNKSSENMEELVDNCVSLTVTSPPYNIGKDSDLDLNDEEYWKMINKVFSETYRVTNSGGRLVVNVANLGRKPYIPFSKYFTDVLIEIGFIMRGEIIWQKSKGANANFAWGSWLSASNPVIRDIHEYCLVFSKDSMKNSSGGISTIEKDEFMESTLSIWNINPEKAKKIGHPAPFPVELPKRFINLYSFKKDLVLDPFIGSGTTAIASKQLQRNYVGYEINKDYIEIADKRLRAETS
;
A
#
# COMPACT_ATOMS: atom_id res chain seq x y z
N MET A 1 -4.75 -16.88 -58.67
CA MET A 1 -5.44 -16.49 -57.42
C MET A 1 -4.48 -15.72 -56.54
N LYS A 2 -4.63 -14.39 -56.48
CA LYS A 2 -3.86 -13.51 -55.59
C LYS A 2 -4.50 -13.57 -54.20
N LYS A 3 -3.74 -13.91 -53.16
CA LYS A 3 -4.14 -13.68 -51.77
C LYS A 3 -4.13 -12.16 -51.53
N SER A 4 -5.28 -11.59 -51.21
CA SER A 4 -5.39 -10.20 -50.78
C SER A 4 -4.79 -10.04 -49.39
N SER A 5 -3.80 -9.15 -49.29
CA SER A 5 -3.28 -8.65 -48.01
C SER A 5 -4.32 -7.71 -47.39
N PHE A 6 -4.74 -7.98 -46.15
CA PHE A 6 -5.69 -7.17 -45.39
C PHE A 6 -5.04 -6.10 -44.49
N PHE A 7 -3.73 -5.91 -44.55
CA PHE A 7 -3.04 -5.01 -43.64
C PHE A 7 -2.58 -3.73 -44.36
N LYS A 8 -3.32 -2.64 -44.12
CA LYS A 8 -2.83 -1.26 -44.33
C LYS A 8 -2.07 -0.82 -43.08
N SER A 9 -0.76 -0.61 -43.25
CA SER A 9 0.16 0.27 -42.49
C SER A 9 -0.12 0.57 -41.01
N GLY A 10 0.86 0.27 -40.16
CA GLY A 10 0.99 0.86 -38.82
C GLY A 10 2.15 0.24 -38.04
N SER A 11 3.26 0.99 -37.92
CA SER A 11 4.47 0.61 -37.19
C SER A 11 4.20 0.37 -35.71
N GLY A 12 4.65 -0.78 -35.20
CA GLY A 12 4.86 -1.01 -33.76
C GLY A 12 3.60 -1.30 -32.96
N SER A 13 3.10 -2.53 -32.99
CA SER A 13 2.33 -3.08 -31.88
C SER A 13 2.60 -4.57 -31.76
N ARG A 14 2.98 -5.00 -30.54
CA ARG A 14 2.97 -6.42 -30.16
C ARG A 14 1.52 -6.91 -30.23
N LYS A 15 1.06 -7.27 -31.43
CA LYS A 15 -0.16 -8.08 -31.62
C LYS A 15 0.27 -9.54 -31.58
N ALA A 16 0.37 -10.08 -30.38
CA ALA A 16 0.45 -11.51 -30.17
C ALA A 16 -0.37 -11.87 -28.93
N PHE A 17 -1.43 -12.66 -29.16
CA PHE A 17 -2.37 -13.26 -28.21
C PHE A 17 -3.37 -12.33 -27.51
N VAL A 18 -4.58 -12.22 -28.10
CA VAL A 18 -5.77 -11.78 -27.36
C VAL A 18 -6.24 -12.99 -26.54
N SER A 19 -5.76 -13.11 -25.30
CA SER A 19 -6.39 -14.00 -24.32
C SER A 19 -7.75 -13.40 -23.94
N SER A 20 -8.75 -14.24 -23.61
CA SER A 20 -10.00 -13.76 -23.02
C SER A 20 -9.79 -13.00 -21.69
N PHE A 21 -8.63 -13.14 -21.04
CA PHE A 21 -8.21 -12.28 -19.93
C PHE A 21 -8.14 -10.79 -20.30
N GLN A 22 -7.97 -10.48 -21.59
CA GLN A 22 -7.93 -9.11 -22.13
C GLN A 22 -9.21 -8.72 -22.88
N ASN A 23 -10.20 -9.61 -22.98
CA ASN A 23 -11.48 -9.29 -23.60
C ASN A 23 -12.38 -8.51 -22.62
N GLU A 24 -12.30 -7.19 -22.74
CA GLU A 24 -13.41 -6.22 -22.69
C GLU A 24 -14.57 -6.49 -21.71
N LYS A 25 -14.32 -6.26 -20.43
CA LYS A 25 -15.06 -5.15 -19.83
C LYS A 25 -14.09 -3.97 -19.79
N GLU A 26 -14.30 -2.98 -20.66
CA GLU A 26 -13.61 -1.71 -20.50
C GLU A 26 -13.76 -1.26 -19.05
N LEU A 27 -12.64 -0.91 -18.41
CA LEU A 27 -12.67 -0.24 -17.11
C LEU A 27 -13.58 0.98 -17.27
N LYS A 28 -14.75 0.94 -16.64
CA LYS A 28 -15.66 2.09 -16.62
C LYS A 28 -15.03 3.13 -15.71
N GLU A 29 -14.27 4.05 -16.29
CA GLU A 29 -13.73 5.17 -15.52
C GLU A 29 -14.90 6.03 -15.03
N ILE A 30 -14.98 6.19 -13.72
CA ILE A 30 -15.95 7.04 -13.04
C ILE A 30 -15.18 8.26 -12.53
N HIS A 31 -15.73 9.44 -12.77
CA HIS A 31 -15.18 10.70 -12.26
C HIS A 31 -16.21 11.31 -11.32
N GLN A 32 -15.92 11.25 -10.02
CA GLN A 32 -16.71 11.92 -8.99
C GLN A 32 -16.00 13.18 -8.52
N ASP A 33 -16.76 14.10 -7.96
CA ASP A 33 -16.21 15.28 -7.31
C ASP A 33 -15.43 14.89 -6.05
N ASN A 34 -14.28 15.52 -5.87
CA ASN A 34 -13.43 15.36 -4.69
C ASN A 34 -13.68 16.51 -3.71
N ASN A 35 -13.79 16.17 -2.43
CA ASN A 35 -13.98 17.09 -1.32
C ASN A 35 -12.64 17.46 -0.67
N THR A 36 -12.67 18.48 0.20
CA THR A 36 -11.53 18.85 1.03
C THR A 36 -11.87 18.60 2.49
N SER A 37 -11.07 17.78 3.17
CA SER A 37 -11.24 17.59 4.62
C SER A 37 -10.88 18.85 5.40
N SER A 38 -11.65 19.14 6.44
CA SER A 38 -11.29 20.11 7.49
C SER A 38 -10.22 19.55 8.43
N VAL A 39 -10.13 18.22 8.56
CA VAL A 39 -9.17 17.51 9.41
C VAL A 39 -7.85 17.31 8.69
N LYS A 40 -6.75 17.76 9.31
CA LYS A 40 -5.39 17.66 8.75
C LYS A 40 -4.38 17.57 9.88
N ASN A 41 -3.38 16.71 9.69
CA ASN A 41 -2.26 16.47 10.59
C ASN A 41 -2.67 15.97 11.98
N GLU A 42 -3.62 15.05 12.01
CA GLU A 42 -4.19 14.48 13.24
C GLU A 42 -4.00 12.96 13.28
N ILE A 43 -3.79 12.43 14.49
CA ILE A 43 -3.81 10.97 14.77
C ILE A 43 -4.93 10.72 15.78
N PHE A 44 -5.93 9.95 15.39
CA PHE A 44 -7.06 9.62 16.25
C PHE A 44 -6.82 8.33 17.03
N ASN A 45 -7.06 8.36 18.34
CA ASN A 45 -7.06 7.15 19.17
C ASN A 45 -8.38 6.38 19.07
N LYS A 46 -8.64 5.77 17.92
CA LYS A 46 -9.88 5.01 17.63
C LYS A 46 -9.66 4.02 16.49
N SER A 47 -10.59 3.09 16.34
CA SER A 47 -10.63 2.19 15.18
C SER A 47 -10.96 2.96 13.89
N SER A 48 -10.25 2.61 12.81
CA SER A 48 -10.52 3.07 11.44
C SER A 48 -11.70 2.34 10.78
N GLU A 49 -12.37 1.41 11.47
CA GLU A 49 -13.62 0.80 10.99
C GLU A 49 -14.77 1.82 10.83
N ASN A 50 -14.65 3.01 11.42
CA ASN A 50 -15.54 4.15 11.21
C ASN A 50 -14.71 5.45 11.18
N MET A 51 -14.59 6.10 10.03
CA MET A 51 -13.86 7.35 9.81
C MET A 51 -14.82 8.55 9.69
N GLU A 52 -15.80 8.68 10.59
CA GLU A 52 -16.79 9.77 10.60
C GLU A 52 -16.23 11.19 10.61
N GLU A 53 -14.98 11.39 11.04
CA GLU A 53 -14.29 12.68 10.98
C GLU A 53 -13.92 13.10 9.55
N LEU A 54 -13.91 12.15 8.62
CA LEU A 54 -13.56 12.36 7.23
C LEU A 54 -14.81 12.29 6.35
N VAL A 55 -14.99 13.35 5.56
CA VAL A 55 -16.00 13.39 4.49
C VAL A 55 -15.59 12.46 3.35
N ASP A 56 -16.56 12.03 2.54
CA ASP A 56 -16.31 11.20 1.36
C ASP A 56 -15.34 11.87 0.39
N ASN A 57 -14.57 11.09 -0.37
CA ASN A 57 -13.69 11.59 -1.42
C ASN A 57 -12.79 12.76 -0.99
N CYS A 58 -12.10 12.68 0.16
CA CYS A 58 -11.19 13.74 0.63
C CYS A 58 -9.72 13.32 0.80
N VAL A 59 -9.40 12.04 0.63
CA VAL A 59 -8.05 11.47 0.79
C VAL A 59 -7.44 11.19 -0.58
N SER A 60 -6.28 11.79 -0.86
CA SER A 60 -5.60 11.62 -2.15
C SER A 60 -4.82 10.32 -2.24
N LEU A 61 -4.21 9.90 -1.13
CA LEU A 61 -3.38 8.70 -1.05
C LEU A 61 -3.53 8.05 0.31
N THR A 62 -3.69 6.72 0.33
CA THR A 62 -3.52 5.90 1.54
C THR A 62 -2.25 5.06 1.40
N VAL A 63 -1.38 5.07 2.41
CA VAL A 63 -0.22 4.16 2.50
C VAL A 63 -0.25 3.51 3.88
N THR A 64 -0.30 2.18 3.92
CA THR A 64 -0.50 1.46 5.18
C THR A 64 0.07 0.06 5.17
N SER A 65 0.15 -0.55 6.36
CA SER A 65 0.53 -1.94 6.58
C SER A 65 -0.39 -2.52 7.67
N PRO A 66 -1.42 -3.29 7.32
CA PRO A 66 -2.36 -3.84 8.28
C PRO A 66 -1.70 -4.82 9.27
N PRO A 67 -2.25 -4.99 10.49
CA PRO A 67 -1.86 -6.08 11.36
C PRO A 67 -2.23 -7.42 10.73
N TYR A 68 -1.45 -8.48 10.93
CA TYR A 68 -1.70 -9.79 10.29
C TYR A 68 -2.37 -10.84 11.17
N ASN A 69 -2.74 -10.50 12.41
CA ASN A 69 -3.40 -11.44 13.35
C ASN A 69 -2.61 -12.76 13.53
N ILE A 70 -1.26 -12.70 13.56
CA ILE A 70 -0.39 -13.87 13.70
C ILE A 70 0.52 -13.74 14.92
N GLY A 71 0.55 -14.79 15.73
CA GLY A 71 1.58 -15.04 16.74
C GLY A 71 1.23 -14.51 18.13
N LYS A 72 2.10 -14.80 19.10
CA LYS A 72 1.93 -14.40 20.51
C LYS A 72 2.09 -12.90 20.77
N ASP A 73 2.63 -12.18 19.79
CA ASP A 73 2.85 -10.73 19.81
C ASP A 73 1.85 -10.00 18.88
N SER A 74 0.78 -10.68 18.44
CA SER A 74 -0.32 -10.04 17.73
C SER A 74 -1.07 -9.13 18.71
N ASP A 75 -1.19 -7.85 18.37
CA ASP A 75 -2.04 -6.91 19.11
C ASP A 75 -3.55 -7.22 18.95
N LEU A 76 -3.88 -8.23 18.11
CA LEU A 76 -5.23 -8.69 17.84
C LEU A 76 -5.42 -10.15 18.32
N ASP A 77 -6.51 -10.39 19.06
CA ASP A 77 -6.99 -11.71 19.48
C ASP A 77 -8.30 -12.03 18.75
N LEU A 78 -8.27 -11.95 17.42
CA LEU A 78 -9.43 -12.20 16.55
C LEU A 78 -9.35 -13.59 15.95
N ASN A 79 -10.50 -14.21 15.68
CA ASN A 79 -10.52 -15.34 14.77
C ASN A 79 -10.42 -14.88 13.30
N ASP A 80 -10.18 -15.80 12.37
CA ASP A 80 -9.98 -15.48 10.95
C ASP A 80 -11.18 -14.72 10.32
N GLU A 81 -12.42 -15.08 10.68
CA GLU A 81 -13.63 -14.43 10.16
C GLU A 81 -13.74 -12.99 10.69
N GLU A 82 -13.51 -12.80 11.98
CA GLU A 82 -13.51 -11.48 12.62
C GLU A 82 -12.42 -10.57 12.06
N TYR A 83 -11.23 -11.12 11.84
CA TYR A 83 -10.11 -10.41 11.22
C TYR A 83 -10.48 -9.91 9.81
N TRP A 84 -10.97 -10.79 8.93
CA TRP A 84 -11.33 -10.39 7.57
C TRP A 84 -12.53 -9.43 7.54
N LYS A 85 -13.46 -9.56 8.49
CA LYS A 85 -14.56 -8.60 8.67
C LYS A 85 -14.05 -7.21 9.07
N MET A 86 -13.10 -7.13 9.99
CA MET A 86 -12.45 -5.87 10.37
C MET A 86 -11.71 -5.25 9.17
N ILE A 87 -10.89 -6.04 8.48
CA ILE A 87 -10.17 -5.60 7.27
C ILE A 87 -11.15 -5.06 6.22
N ASN A 88 -12.24 -5.78 5.94
CA ASN A 88 -13.24 -5.35 4.96
C ASN A 88 -13.88 -4.00 5.33
N LYS A 89 -14.24 -3.79 6.61
CA LYS A 89 -14.79 -2.51 7.07
C LYS A 89 -13.78 -1.37 6.95
N VAL A 90 -12.55 -1.56 7.41
CA VAL A 90 -11.51 -0.53 7.34
C VAL A 90 -11.23 -0.12 5.89
N PHE A 91 -11.13 -1.08 4.96
CA PHE A 91 -10.90 -0.76 3.57
C PHE A 91 -12.14 -0.24 2.83
N SER A 92 -13.34 -0.56 3.32
CA SER A 92 -14.59 0.06 2.83
C SER A 92 -14.66 1.54 3.23
N GLU A 93 -14.30 1.88 4.47
CA GLU A 93 -14.15 3.28 4.90
C GLU A 93 -13.02 3.99 4.15
N THR A 94 -11.89 3.31 3.96
CA THR A 94 -10.78 3.81 3.13
C THR A 94 -11.26 4.11 1.70
N TYR A 95 -12.04 3.22 1.09
CA TYR A 95 -12.62 3.44 -0.24
C TYR A 95 -13.57 4.65 -0.22
N ARG A 96 -14.46 4.77 0.77
CA ARG A 96 -15.38 5.91 0.93
C ARG A 96 -14.63 7.25 0.93
N VAL A 97 -13.60 7.38 1.75
CA VAL A 97 -12.86 8.64 1.90
C VAL A 97 -11.84 8.89 0.79
N THR A 98 -11.43 7.87 0.03
CA THR A 98 -10.47 8.04 -1.08
C THR A 98 -11.11 8.85 -2.21
N ASN A 99 -10.37 9.82 -2.74
CA ASN A 99 -10.74 10.61 -3.92
C ASN A 99 -11.04 9.73 -5.13
N SER A 100 -11.89 10.19 -6.04
CA SER A 100 -11.90 9.65 -7.41
C SER A 100 -10.52 9.86 -8.03
N GLY A 101 -9.91 8.77 -8.49
CA GLY A 101 -8.53 8.76 -8.96
C GLY A 101 -7.47 8.80 -7.86
N GLY A 102 -7.87 8.80 -6.58
CA GLY A 102 -6.97 8.60 -5.44
C GLY A 102 -6.35 7.22 -5.44
N ARG A 103 -5.29 7.05 -4.65
CA ARG A 103 -4.49 5.82 -4.60
C ARG A 103 -4.54 5.16 -3.23
N LEU A 104 -4.41 3.84 -3.24
CA LEU A 104 -4.21 3.02 -2.06
C LEU A 104 -2.97 2.16 -2.27
N VAL A 105 -2.08 2.16 -1.28
CA VAL A 105 -0.92 1.26 -1.19
C VAL A 105 -1.03 0.47 0.10
N VAL A 106 -1.06 -0.86 -0.02
CA VAL A 106 -1.08 -1.78 1.13
C VAL A 106 0.19 -2.61 1.10
N ASN A 107 1.04 -2.43 2.12
CA ASN A 107 2.20 -3.28 2.35
C ASN A 107 1.75 -4.57 3.04
N VAL A 108 2.06 -5.72 2.42
CA VAL A 108 1.63 -7.06 2.84
C VAL A 108 2.80 -8.03 2.76
N ALA A 109 3.04 -8.77 3.84
CA ALA A 109 3.92 -9.94 3.84
C ALA A 109 3.12 -11.22 3.62
N ASN A 110 3.66 -12.17 2.87
CA ASN A 110 3.12 -13.53 2.85
C ASN A 110 3.57 -14.29 4.10
N LEU A 111 2.70 -15.18 4.57
CA LEU A 111 2.79 -15.76 5.91
C LEU A 111 2.97 -17.28 5.82
N GLY A 112 3.44 -17.87 6.91
CA GLY A 112 3.62 -19.32 6.97
C GLY A 112 4.73 -19.88 6.07
N ARG A 113 5.06 -21.15 6.33
CA ARG A 113 6.03 -21.94 5.55
C ARG A 113 5.54 -23.36 5.27
N LYS A 114 4.66 -23.88 6.11
CA LYS A 114 4.07 -25.23 6.04
C LYS A 114 2.63 -25.20 6.59
N PRO A 115 1.63 -24.70 5.85
CA PRO A 115 1.69 -24.23 4.46
C PRO A 115 2.21 -22.79 4.30
N TYR A 116 2.53 -22.42 3.06
CA TYR A 116 2.71 -21.02 2.66
C TYR A 116 1.34 -20.39 2.44
N ILE A 117 1.14 -19.19 2.99
CA ILE A 117 -0.13 -18.46 2.96
C ILE A 117 0.08 -17.19 2.13
N PRO A 118 -0.50 -17.10 0.93
CA PRO A 118 -0.35 -15.96 0.04
C PRO A 118 -1.25 -14.80 0.50
N PHE A 119 -0.88 -14.16 1.62
CA PHE A 119 -1.64 -13.05 2.20
C PHE A 119 -1.87 -11.90 1.20
N SER A 120 -0.90 -11.61 0.33
CA SER A 120 -1.05 -10.62 -0.74
C SER A 120 -2.23 -10.93 -1.67
N LYS A 121 -2.53 -12.20 -1.94
CA LYS A 121 -3.69 -12.61 -2.72
C LYS A 121 -4.99 -12.27 -2.00
N TYR A 122 -5.11 -12.61 -0.72
CA TYR A 122 -6.36 -12.37 0.02
C TYR A 122 -6.68 -10.87 0.13
N PHE A 123 -5.66 -10.04 0.40
CA PHE A 123 -5.82 -8.58 0.35
C PHE A 123 -6.22 -8.09 -1.05
N THR A 124 -5.62 -8.63 -2.11
CA THR A 124 -5.97 -8.26 -3.47
C THR A 124 -7.43 -8.58 -3.80
N ASP A 125 -7.90 -9.77 -3.44
CA ASP A 125 -9.28 -10.19 -3.67
C ASP A 125 -10.26 -9.26 -2.94
N VAL A 126 -10.05 -9.01 -1.64
CA VAL A 126 -10.90 -8.13 -0.82
C VAL A 126 -10.96 -6.71 -1.38
N LEU A 127 -9.82 -6.14 -1.78
CA LEU A 127 -9.77 -4.77 -2.31
C LEU A 127 -10.47 -4.64 -3.67
N ILE A 128 -10.33 -5.64 -4.54
CA ILE A 128 -11.07 -5.70 -5.80
C ILE A 128 -12.57 -5.83 -5.56
N GLU A 129 -13.00 -6.66 -4.61
CA GLU A 129 -14.41 -6.83 -4.24
C GLU A 129 -15.04 -5.54 -3.69
N ILE A 130 -14.27 -4.75 -2.92
CA ILE A 130 -14.70 -3.42 -2.43
C ILE A 130 -14.90 -2.43 -3.58
N GLY A 131 -14.20 -2.62 -4.70
CA GLY A 131 -14.31 -1.77 -5.89
C GLY A 131 -13.03 -1.01 -6.27
N PHE A 132 -11.91 -1.28 -5.61
CA PHE A 132 -10.63 -0.73 -6.04
C PHE A 132 -10.16 -1.36 -7.37
N ILE A 133 -9.52 -0.54 -8.19
CA ILE A 133 -8.89 -0.94 -9.45
C ILE A 133 -7.42 -1.26 -9.17
N MET A 134 -7.03 -2.52 -9.36
CA MET A 134 -5.63 -2.94 -9.22
C MET A 134 -4.76 -2.29 -10.30
N ARG A 135 -3.68 -1.64 -9.88
CA ARG A 135 -2.70 -1.01 -10.79
C ARG A 135 -1.47 -1.86 -11.00
N GLY A 136 -1.11 -2.66 -10.00
CA GLY A 136 0.08 -3.49 -10.01
C GLY A 136 0.66 -3.65 -8.61
N GLU A 137 1.84 -4.24 -8.57
CA GLU A 137 2.54 -4.59 -7.33
C GLU A 137 3.97 -4.05 -7.39
N ILE A 138 4.44 -3.51 -6.28
CA ILE A 138 5.84 -3.18 -6.06
C ILE A 138 6.40 -4.15 -5.04
N ILE A 139 7.54 -4.76 -5.36
CA ILE A 139 8.26 -5.67 -4.49
C ILE A 139 9.25 -4.85 -3.65
N TRP A 140 8.97 -4.72 -2.37
CA TRP A 140 9.90 -4.12 -1.42
C TRP A 140 10.90 -5.18 -0.95
N GLN A 141 12.11 -5.14 -1.49
CA GLN A 141 13.20 -6.01 -1.11
C GLN A 141 13.92 -5.44 0.13
N LYS A 142 13.72 -6.11 1.28
CA LYS A 142 14.26 -5.72 2.60
C LYS A 142 15.74 -6.03 2.76
N SER A 143 16.25 -7.01 2.01
CA SER A 143 17.66 -7.40 2.05
C SER A 143 18.11 -8.01 0.73
N LYS A 144 19.39 -7.81 0.38
CA LYS A 144 20.01 -8.40 -0.83
C LYS A 144 20.59 -9.80 -0.61
N GLY A 145 20.37 -10.41 0.56
CA GLY A 145 21.03 -11.66 0.90
C GLY A 145 20.78 -12.13 2.32
N ALA A 146 21.27 -13.33 2.56
CA ALA A 146 20.92 -14.25 3.64
C ALA A 146 21.29 -13.77 5.06
N ASN A 147 20.55 -12.81 5.66
CA ASN A 147 20.85 -12.28 7.00
C ASN A 147 19.80 -12.62 8.09
N ALA A 148 19.18 -13.79 8.07
CA ALA A 148 18.35 -14.26 9.19
C ALA A 148 18.36 -15.80 9.30
N ASN A 149 18.45 -16.35 10.51
CA ASN A 149 18.46 -17.79 10.83
C ASN A 149 17.54 -18.61 9.91
N PHE A 150 18.13 -19.34 8.98
CA PHE A 150 17.39 -19.98 7.89
C PHE A 150 16.83 -21.34 8.32
N ALA A 151 15.50 -21.43 8.33
CA ALA A 151 14.82 -22.69 8.11
C ALA A 151 14.99 -23.06 6.62
N TRP A 152 16.14 -23.66 6.27
CA TRP A 152 16.45 -24.13 4.90
C TRP A 152 15.50 -25.22 4.40
N GLY A 153 14.71 -25.81 5.30
CA GLY A 153 14.12 -27.11 5.06
C GLY A 153 15.24 -28.14 4.95
N SER A 154 15.17 -29.02 3.96
CA SER A 154 16.23 -29.98 3.67
C SER A 154 17.43 -29.28 3.00
N TRP A 155 18.53 -29.13 3.75
CA TRP A 155 19.77 -28.54 3.24
C TRP A 155 20.38 -29.37 2.11
N LEU A 156 20.68 -28.73 0.97
CA LEU A 156 21.25 -29.36 -0.23
C LEU A 156 20.49 -30.63 -0.69
N SER A 157 19.17 -30.66 -0.47
CA SER A 157 18.34 -31.80 -0.81
C SER A 157 17.02 -31.34 -1.43
N ALA A 158 16.62 -32.00 -2.51
CA ALA A 158 15.34 -31.79 -3.17
C ALA A 158 14.14 -32.31 -2.36
N SER A 159 14.37 -32.98 -1.23
CA SER A 159 13.28 -33.56 -0.43
C SER A 159 12.31 -32.52 0.09
N ASN A 160 12.79 -31.36 0.55
CA ASN A 160 11.95 -30.27 1.05
C ASN A 160 12.73 -28.95 1.27
N PRO A 161 13.38 -28.34 0.26
CA PRO A 161 13.99 -27.03 0.42
C PRO A 161 12.90 -25.96 0.60
N VAL A 162 13.16 -24.94 1.42
CA VAL A 162 12.18 -23.86 1.71
C VAL A 162 12.58 -22.54 1.04
N ILE A 163 11.60 -21.88 0.42
CA ILE A 163 11.77 -20.54 -0.17
C ILE A 163 12.00 -19.52 0.94
N ARG A 164 12.95 -18.61 0.70
CA ARG A 164 13.32 -17.55 1.64
C ARG A 164 12.75 -16.23 1.16
N ASP A 165 11.63 -15.80 1.73
CA ASP A 165 11.10 -14.48 1.41
C ASP A 165 12.03 -13.40 1.99
N ILE A 166 12.55 -12.56 1.10
CA ILE A 166 13.41 -11.41 1.43
C ILE A 166 12.71 -10.08 1.13
N HIS A 167 11.42 -10.16 0.78
CA HIS A 167 10.61 -9.05 0.31
C HIS A 167 9.22 -9.05 0.92
N GLU A 168 8.54 -7.92 0.75
CA GLU A 168 7.11 -7.73 0.99
C GLU A 168 6.47 -7.15 -0.27
N TYR A 169 5.16 -7.24 -0.36
CA TYR A 169 4.35 -6.77 -1.48
C TYR A 169 3.73 -5.43 -1.11
N CYS A 170 4.00 -4.39 -1.89
CA CYS A 170 3.23 -3.15 -1.86
C CYS A 170 2.19 -3.21 -2.98
N LEU A 171 0.96 -3.55 -2.63
CA LEU A 171 -0.15 -3.65 -3.57
C LEU A 171 -0.67 -2.25 -3.88
N VAL A 172 -0.78 -1.87 -5.15
CA VAL A 172 -1.14 -0.52 -5.57
C VAL A 172 -2.48 -0.51 -6.28
N PHE A 173 -3.40 0.31 -5.78
CA PHE A 173 -4.77 0.43 -6.26
C PHE A 173 -5.16 1.88 -6.55
N SER A 174 -6.26 2.04 -7.28
CA SER A 174 -6.94 3.31 -7.48
C SER A 174 -8.45 3.18 -7.35
N LYS A 175 -9.11 4.24 -6.88
CA LYS A 175 -10.58 4.31 -6.87
C LYS A 175 -11.08 4.99 -8.15
N ASP A 176 -12.14 4.43 -8.74
CA ASP A 176 -12.97 4.97 -9.83
C ASP A 176 -12.29 5.25 -11.19
N SER A 177 -11.09 5.83 -11.22
CA SER A 177 -10.35 6.13 -12.44
C SER A 177 -8.85 5.85 -12.28
N MET A 178 -8.22 5.46 -13.38
CA MET A 178 -6.78 5.31 -13.43
C MET A 178 -6.04 6.66 -13.41
N LYS A 179 -6.72 7.78 -13.64
CA LYS A 179 -6.16 9.13 -13.60
C LYS A 179 -6.56 9.84 -12.30
N ASN A 180 -5.61 10.49 -11.65
CA ASN A 180 -5.92 11.35 -10.51
C ASN A 180 -6.50 12.69 -11.03
N SER A 181 -7.70 13.07 -10.58
CA SER A 181 -8.42 14.27 -11.00
C SER A 181 -8.18 15.49 -10.10
N SER A 182 -7.54 15.34 -8.92
CA SER A 182 -7.40 16.44 -7.95
C SER A 182 -6.53 17.59 -8.46
N GLY A 183 -5.54 17.31 -9.33
CA GLY A 183 -4.56 18.30 -9.79
C GLY A 183 -3.70 18.85 -8.64
N GLY A 184 -2.56 19.47 -8.96
CA GLY A 184 -1.69 20.03 -7.93
C GLY A 184 -0.24 20.21 -8.37
N ILE A 185 0.62 20.47 -7.39
CA ILE A 185 2.06 20.65 -7.60
C ILE A 185 2.77 19.34 -7.30
N SER A 186 3.32 18.70 -8.33
CA SER A 186 4.25 17.58 -8.17
C SER A 186 5.57 18.08 -7.61
N THR A 187 6.17 17.31 -6.69
CA THR A 187 7.46 17.62 -6.06
C THR A 187 8.52 16.57 -6.33
N ILE A 188 8.20 15.54 -7.12
CA ILE A 188 9.12 14.46 -7.46
C ILE A 188 10.07 14.91 -8.55
N GLU A 189 11.36 14.64 -8.35
CA GLU A 189 12.40 14.93 -9.32
C GLU A 189 12.49 13.83 -10.38
N LYS A 190 13.08 14.14 -11.53
CA LYS A 190 13.13 13.23 -12.68
C LYS A 190 13.74 11.86 -12.35
N ASP A 191 14.90 11.85 -11.70
CA ASP A 191 15.62 10.59 -11.41
C ASP A 191 14.86 9.76 -10.38
N GLU A 192 14.31 10.41 -9.34
CA GLU A 192 13.45 9.78 -8.34
C GLU A 192 12.19 9.18 -8.98
N PHE A 193 11.59 9.86 -9.95
CA PHE A 193 10.45 9.34 -10.71
C PHE A 193 10.81 8.08 -11.49
N MET A 194 11.96 8.08 -12.19
CA MET A 194 12.41 6.91 -12.95
C MET A 194 12.67 5.71 -12.03
N GLU A 195 13.27 5.92 -10.85
CA GLU A 195 13.50 4.86 -9.88
C GLU A 195 12.20 4.37 -9.22
N SER A 196 11.31 5.29 -8.87
CA SER A 196 10.05 4.99 -8.19
C SER A 196 9.04 4.30 -9.10
N THR A 197 9.20 4.37 -10.42
CA THR A 197 8.32 3.66 -11.36
C THR A 197 8.77 2.22 -11.66
N LEU A 198 9.89 1.77 -11.06
CA LEU A 198 10.31 0.37 -11.12
C LEU A 198 9.51 -0.50 -10.16
N SER A 199 9.30 -1.76 -10.52
CA SER A 199 8.53 -2.72 -9.72
C SER A 199 9.31 -3.37 -8.58
N ILE A 200 10.61 -3.10 -8.42
CA ILE A 200 11.43 -3.66 -7.33
C ILE A 200 12.19 -2.54 -6.63
N TRP A 201 11.94 -2.36 -5.34
CA TRP A 201 12.58 -1.33 -4.53
C TRP A 201 13.48 -1.95 -3.47
N ASN A 202 14.73 -1.52 -3.44
CA ASN A 202 15.72 -1.96 -2.46
C ASN A 202 15.80 -0.93 -1.34
N ILE A 203 15.07 -1.15 -0.26
CA ILE A 203 15.04 -0.25 0.91
C ILE A 203 15.34 -1.09 2.15
N ASN A 204 16.37 -0.72 2.91
CA ASN A 204 16.73 -1.46 4.12
C ASN A 204 15.72 -1.19 5.24
N PRO A 205 15.34 -2.20 6.05
CA PRO A 205 14.43 -2.01 7.17
C PRO A 205 15.06 -1.17 8.28
N GLU A 206 14.23 -0.46 9.04
CA GLU A 206 14.65 0.24 10.25
C GLU A 206 14.92 -0.73 11.41
N LYS A 207 15.86 -0.39 12.30
CA LYS A 207 16.19 -1.22 13.46
C LYS A 207 15.11 -1.06 14.55
N ALA A 208 14.24 -2.06 14.71
CA ALA A 208 13.12 -2.09 15.68
C ALA A 208 13.49 -1.70 17.13
N LYS A 209 14.72 -2.01 17.59
CA LYS A 209 15.21 -1.69 18.95
C LYS A 209 15.29 -0.19 19.29
N LYS A 210 15.21 0.72 18.31
CA LYS A 210 15.31 2.17 18.56
C LYS A 210 13.95 2.85 18.78
N ILE A 211 12.84 2.19 18.45
CA ILE A 211 11.52 2.84 18.31
C ILE A 211 10.49 2.33 19.33
N GLY A 212 10.69 1.16 19.95
CA GLY A 212 9.74 0.61 20.95
C GLY A 212 8.44 0.08 20.34
N HIS A 213 8.37 -0.02 19.01
CA HIS A 213 7.25 -0.62 18.27
C HIS A 213 7.74 -1.89 17.57
N PRO A 214 7.02 -3.01 17.65
CA PRO A 214 7.30 -4.19 16.86
C PRO A 214 7.02 -3.85 15.39
N ALA A 215 8.08 -3.74 14.58
CA ALA A 215 8.04 -3.77 13.11
C ALA A 215 7.34 -2.62 12.33
N PRO A 216 7.69 -1.33 12.51
CA PRO A 216 7.35 -0.31 11.52
C PRO A 216 8.14 -0.51 10.21
N PHE A 217 7.50 -0.31 9.05
CA PHE A 217 8.23 -0.13 7.79
C PHE A 217 9.08 1.16 7.86
N PRO A 218 10.22 1.25 7.13
CA PRO A 218 11.10 2.41 7.18
C PRO A 218 10.42 3.64 6.57
N VAL A 219 10.71 4.85 7.09
CA VAL A 219 10.14 6.13 6.60
C VAL A 219 10.36 6.35 5.10
N GLU A 220 11.45 5.82 4.55
CA GLU A 220 11.77 5.89 3.12
C GLU A 220 10.72 5.22 2.22
N LEU A 221 10.07 4.15 2.69
CA LEU A 221 9.07 3.43 1.91
C LEU A 221 7.81 4.29 1.63
N PRO A 222 7.09 4.82 2.64
CA PRO A 222 5.94 5.69 2.40
C PRO A 222 6.34 7.00 1.75
N LYS A 223 7.54 7.55 2.03
CA LYS A 223 8.03 8.76 1.35
C LYS A 223 7.99 8.61 -0.17
N ARG A 224 8.52 7.50 -0.67
CA ARG A 224 8.56 7.24 -2.11
C ARG A 224 7.16 7.15 -2.71
N PHE A 225 6.24 6.46 -2.06
CA PHE A 225 4.83 6.41 -2.48
C PHE A 225 4.15 7.78 -2.44
N ILE A 226 4.36 8.56 -1.36
CA ILE A 226 3.79 9.89 -1.20
C ILE A 226 4.28 10.83 -2.30
N ASN A 227 5.58 10.83 -2.60
CA ASN A 227 6.11 11.70 -3.64
C ASN A 227 5.65 11.28 -5.04
N LEU A 228 5.48 9.97 -5.28
CA LEU A 228 5.04 9.42 -6.56
C LEU A 228 3.54 9.59 -6.84
N TYR A 229 2.69 9.47 -5.80
CA TYR A 229 1.23 9.35 -5.96
C TYR A 229 0.40 10.49 -5.36
N SER A 230 1.02 11.51 -4.78
CA SER A 230 0.32 12.67 -4.24
C SER A 230 0.97 13.99 -4.66
N PHE A 231 0.17 15.05 -4.68
CA PHE A 231 0.64 16.42 -4.84
C PHE A 231 0.97 17.06 -3.49
N LYS A 232 1.74 18.14 -3.51
CA LYS A 232 2.01 18.95 -2.31
C LYS A 232 0.69 19.42 -1.68
N LYS A 233 0.60 19.36 -0.33
CA LYS A 233 -0.60 19.63 0.50
C LYS A 233 -1.75 18.64 0.40
N ASP A 234 -1.64 17.57 -0.40
CA ASP A 234 -2.62 16.49 -0.38
C ASP A 234 -2.75 15.87 1.01
N LEU A 235 -3.91 15.26 1.27
CA LEU A 235 -4.18 14.50 2.48
C LEU A 235 -3.79 13.03 2.27
N VAL A 236 -2.87 12.55 3.11
CA VAL A 236 -2.41 11.16 3.15
C VAL A 236 -3.03 10.45 4.35
N LEU A 237 -3.62 9.28 4.13
CA LEU A 237 -4.22 8.46 5.18
C LEU A 237 -3.33 7.27 5.54
N ASP A 238 -3.30 6.93 6.82
CA ASP A 238 -2.88 5.62 7.31
C ASP A 238 -3.90 5.07 8.33
N PRO A 239 -4.75 4.09 7.96
CA PRO A 239 -5.76 3.52 8.86
C PRO A 239 -5.17 2.62 9.96
N PHE A 240 -3.87 2.31 9.90
CA PHE A 240 -3.13 1.50 10.87
C PHE A 240 -1.80 2.19 11.20
N ILE A 241 -1.87 3.44 11.68
CA ILE A 241 -0.72 4.34 11.65
C ILE A 241 0.42 3.94 12.60
N GLY A 242 0.14 3.15 13.64
CA GLY A 242 1.13 2.65 14.59
C GLY A 242 2.00 3.77 15.13
N SER A 243 3.32 3.58 15.02
CA SER A 243 4.32 4.56 15.47
C SER A 243 4.50 5.81 14.57
N GLY A 244 3.60 6.10 13.63
CA GLY A 244 3.56 7.39 12.92
C GLY A 244 4.45 7.52 11.68
N THR A 245 4.99 6.42 11.14
CA THR A 245 5.93 6.46 10.00
C THR A 245 5.34 7.20 8.78
N THR A 246 4.08 6.93 8.42
CA THR A 246 3.40 7.58 7.29
C THR A 246 3.17 9.08 7.54
N ALA A 247 2.82 9.48 8.76
CA ALA A 247 2.69 10.89 9.13
C ALA A 247 4.01 11.66 9.04
N ILE A 248 5.11 11.06 9.52
CA ILE A 248 6.46 11.64 9.44
C ILE A 248 6.85 11.86 7.97
N ALA A 249 6.68 10.83 7.13
CA ALA A 249 6.96 10.92 5.70
C ALA A 249 6.13 12.01 5.01
N SER A 250 4.83 12.08 5.33
CA SER A 250 3.92 13.09 4.80
C SER A 250 4.37 14.50 5.16
N LYS A 251 4.69 14.74 6.44
CA LYS A 251 5.12 16.05 6.93
C LYS A 251 6.44 16.49 6.30
N GLN A 252 7.41 15.57 6.17
CA GLN A 252 8.70 15.84 5.52
C GLN A 252 8.55 16.21 4.03
N LEU A 253 7.53 15.66 3.36
CA LEU A 253 7.21 15.98 1.97
C LEU A 253 6.15 17.09 1.81
N GLN A 254 5.81 17.81 2.89
CA GLN A 254 4.82 18.90 2.85
C GLN A 254 3.43 18.45 2.37
N ARG A 255 3.04 17.22 2.74
CA ARG A 255 1.66 16.70 2.67
C ARG A 255 1.02 16.78 4.05
N ASN A 256 -0.31 16.85 4.06
CA ASN A 256 -1.07 16.67 5.29
C ASN A 256 -1.26 15.18 5.52
N TYR A 257 -1.47 14.77 6.77
CA TYR A 257 -1.77 13.38 7.10
C TYR A 257 -3.00 13.25 8.00
N VAL A 258 -3.64 12.09 7.98
CA VAL A 258 -4.55 11.63 9.02
C VAL A 258 -4.21 10.17 9.30
N GLY A 259 -4.26 9.77 10.57
CA GLY A 259 -4.12 8.37 10.92
C GLY A 259 -4.98 7.92 12.07
N TYR A 260 -5.11 6.60 12.17
CA TYR A 260 -5.94 5.94 13.17
C TYR A 260 -5.14 4.84 13.85
N GLU A 261 -5.20 4.82 15.19
CA GLU A 261 -4.51 3.83 16.02
C GLU A 261 -5.33 3.56 17.28
N ILE A 262 -5.52 2.29 17.63
CA ILE A 262 -6.29 1.89 18.82
C ILE A 262 -5.42 1.87 20.07
N ASN A 263 -4.12 1.57 19.91
CA ASN A 263 -3.17 1.49 21.01
C ASN A 263 -2.59 2.88 21.31
N LYS A 264 -2.98 3.42 22.47
CA LYS A 264 -2.53 4.73 22.93
C LYS A 264 -1.01 4.84 23.07
N ASP A 265 -0.31 3.78 23.43
CA ASP A 265 1.14 3.79 23.59
C ASP A 265 1.84 4.05 22.24
N TYR A 266 1.30 3.52 21.14
CA TYR A 266 1.83 3.78 19.79
C TYR A 266 1.60 5.21 19.34
N ILE A 267 0.49 5.83 19.75
CA ILE A 267 0.21 7.25 19.48
C ILE A 267 1.22 8.14 20.22
N GLU A 268 1.49 7.85 21.50
CA GLU A 268 2.49 8.61 22.26
C GLU A 268 3.89 8.51 21.62
N ILE A 269 4.24 7.34 21.09
CA ILE A 269 5.47 7.14 20.29
C ILE A 269 5.42 7.98 19.01
N ALA A 270 4.31 7.93 18.26
CA ALA A 270 4.13 8.69 17.02
C ALA A 270 4.29 10.20 17.26
N ASP A 271 3.64 10.76 18.28
CA ASP A 271 3.72 12.17 18.66
C ASP A 271 5.13 12.59 19.07
N LYS A 272 5.84 11.73 19.79
CA LYS A 272 7.24 11.98 20.16
C LYS A 272 8.13 12.02 18.93
N ARG A 273 7.96 11.08 17.99
CA ARG A 273 8.73 11.03 16.73
C ARG A 273 8.41 12.22 15.84
N LEU A 274 7.13 12.58 15.68
CA LEU A 274 6.70 13.73 14.91
C LEU A 274 7.30 15.03 15.44
N ARG A 275 7.37 15.22 16.76
CA ARG A 275 8.05 16.38 17.37
C ARG A 275 9.56 16.37 17.10
N ALA A 276 10.22 15.22 17.24
CA ALA A 276 11.67 15.11 17.11
C ALA A 276 12.17 15.30 15.67
N GLU A 277 11.44 14.81 14.66
CA GLU A 277 11.85 14.90 13.25
C GLU A 277 11.46 16.22 12.57
N THR A 278 10.79 17.13 13.29
CA THR A 278 10.31 18.40 12.74
C THR A 278 10.63 19.64 13.58
N SER A 279 11.55 19.49 14.53
CA SER A 279 12.24 20.60 15.20
C SER A 279 13.45 21.02 14.38
#